data_AF-A0A1E7FSY0-F1
#
_entry.id   AF-A0A1E7FSY0-F1
#
_cell.length_a   1.000
_cell.length_b   1.000
_cell.length_c   1.000
_cell.angle_alpha   90.00
_cell.angle_beta   90.00
_cell.angle_gamma   90.00
#
_symmetry.space_group_name_H-M   'P 1'
#
loop_
_entity.id
_entity.type
_entity.pdbx_description
1 polymer ?
#
loop_
_entity_poly.entity_id
_entity_poly.type
_entity_poly.pdbx_seq_one_letter_code
_entity_poly.pdbx_strand_id
1 'polypeptide(L)'
;MAALDDLNSDQRSSEDRLVKIGRNVCSTLKVARRNAYLALSREEKDKAVPLAEASLSLLVDECNNLAAILSGAETRKVPKKRFGKTELQMPVLSLGCMRFQQSWNRGKEVVLDLTSVEAECQKNLVEIIKHAVRCGVTHIETAQMYGTSEMQIGPALRTLFDSGFVKREDLIIQTKGALSSSMTPADYKKQILDSLELLQLDYVDLFSVHGVNMDCDYEWLFHSNSSNDKGNLISTLHELKAEGKIRHIGFSTHGRAELIRKFIDSDAFEYCNIHYHFCGSYTASGDAEFGGNLSNIRLAHEKDMGVFIISAYDKGGRMYAPSNKLRELTLPDMEPITYGSVWLWQHDMHDAKQAPCHTIVCGAARPSDLDQPVMASLMLSDKRTAEKRKIVSERLSLAMDEALGKDWVETWHIGLPNSNDSKYMTQHGNIVWLHNIIKAFGLLDYAKERHY
;
A
#
# COMPACT_ATOMS: atom_id res chain seq x y z
N MET A 1 9.03 26.27 13.03
CA MET A 1 8.21 25.15 13.54
C MET A 1 6.72 25.41 13.38
N ALA A 2 6.19 26.60 13.65
CA ALA A 2 4.76 26.92 13.49
C ALA A 2 4.18 26.88 12.05
N ALA A 3 5.02 26.92 11.00
CA ALA A 3 4.55 26.92 9.60
C ALA A 3 4.34 25.51 9.00
N LEU A 4 4.68 24.44 9.74
CA LEU A 4 4.43 23.05 9.32
C LEU A 4 3.12 22.49 9.89
N ASP A 5 2.62 23.06 10.98
CA ASP A 5 1.35 22.64 11.61
C ASP A 5 0.13 23.08 10.80
N ASP A 6 0.24 24.16 10.02
CA ASP A 6 -0.86 24.71 9.23
C ASP A 6 -1.13 23.91 7.93
N LEU A 7 -0.22 23.01 7.53
CA LEU A 7 -0.43 22.11 6.39
C LEU A 7 -1.22 20.84 6.74
N ASN A 8 -1.48 20.60 8.04
CA ASN A 8 -2.24 19.44 8.51
C ASN A 8 -3.69 19.78 8.89
N SER A 9 -4.07 21.06 8.95
CA SER A 9 -5.41 21.52 9.34
C SER A 9 -6.49 21.27 8.27
N ASP A 10 -6.10 20.88 7.05
CA ASP A 10 -7.01 20.82 5.90
C ASP A 10 -7.15 19.42 5.26
N GLN A 11 -6.93 18.35 6.04
CA GLN A 11 -7.09 16.97 5.53
C GLN A 11 -8.56 16.53 5.34
N ARG A 12 -9.54 17.38 5.65
CA ARG A 12 -10.97 17.01 5.71
C ARG A 12 -11.85 17.62 4.60
N SER A 13 -11.37 18.61 3.86
CA SER A 13 -12.19 19.34 2.87
C SER A 13 -12.04 18.80 1.43
N SER A 14 -13.06 19.04 0.60
CA SER A 14 -13.09 18.73 -0.85
C SER A 14 -12.23 19.69 -1.69
N GLU A 15 -11.77 20.81 -1.12
CA GLU A 15 -10.89 21.79 -1.76
C GLU A 15 -9.52 21.19 -2.15
N ASP A 16 -9.13 20.09 -1.51
CA ASP A 16 -7.88 19.37 -1.77
C ASP A 16 -7.74 18.84 -3.21
N ARG A 17 -8.85 18.55 -3.91
CA ARG A 17 -8.78 18.16 -5.34
C ARG A 17 -8.19 19.29 -6.19
N LEU A 18 -8.65 20.53 -5.96
CA LEU A 18 -8.15 21.72 -6.64
C LEU A 18 -6.72 22.04 -6.19
N VAL A 19 -6.37 21.82 -4.92
CA VAL A 19 -5.00 21.97 -4.43
C VAL A 19 -4.05 20.96 -5.09
N LYS A 20 -4.44 19.68 -5.20
CA LYS A 20 -3.67 18.64 -5.91
C LYS A 20 -3.46 19.01 -7.37
N ILE A 21 -4.51 19.43 -8.07
CA ILE A 21 -4.43 19.94 -9.45
C ILE A 21 -3.48 21.14 -9.55
N GLY A 22 -3.62 22.12 -8.66
CA GLY A 22 -2.75 23.31 -8.62
C GLY A 22 -1.27 22.99 -8.38
N ARG A 23 -0.97 22.01 -7.52
CA ARG A 23 0.41 21.50 -7.31
C ARG A 23 0.96 20.84 -8.58
N ASN A 24 0.14 20.07 -9.30
CA ASN A 24 0.52 19.43 -10.56
C ASN A 24 0.81 20.49 -11.64
N VAL A 25 -0.03 21.52 -11.78
CA VAL A 25 0.19 22.65 -12.72
C VAL A 25 1.49 23.38 -12.39
N CYS A 26 1.68 23.79 -11.13
CA CYS A 26 2.87 24.49 -10.68
C CYS A 26 4.15 23.70 -10.95
N SER A 27 4.12 22.39 -10.71
CA SER A 27 5.26 21.50 -10.95
C SER A 27 5.56 21.38 -12.44
N THR A 28 4.52 21.15 -13.26
CA THR A 28 4.63 21.10 -14.73
C THR A 28 5.26 22.37 -15.30
N LEU A 29 4.82 23.55 -14.84
CA LEU A 29 5.37 24.83 -15.27
C LEU A 29 6.83 25.03 -14.82
N LYS A 30 7.19 24.56 -13.62
CA LYS A 30 8.58 24.62 -13.13
C LYS A 30 9.50 23.74 -13.97
N VAL A 31 9.07 22.53 -14.31
CA VAL A 31 9.81 21.59 -15.17
C VAL A 31 9.98 22.19 -16.56
N ALA A 32 8.90 22.70 -17.16
CA ALA A 32 8.93 23.36 -18.46
C ALA A 32 9.94 24.52 -18.49
N ARG A 33 9.89 25.39 -17.47
CA ARG A 33 10.81 26.55 -17.35
C ARG A 33 12.25 26.12 -17.14
N ARG A 34 12.50 25.13 -16.28
CA ARG A 34 13.85 24.61 -16.03
C ARG A 34 14.44 23.97 -17.29
N ASN A 35 13.68 23.14 -18.00
CA ASN A 35 14.14 22.50 -19.23
C ASN A 35 14.43 23.54 -20.33
N ALA A 36 13.58 24.55 -20.47
CA ALA A 36 13.83 25.66 -21.39
C ALA A 36 15.07 26.50 -21.01
N TYR A 37 15.37 26.63 -19.71
CA TYR A 37 16.54 27.35 -19.20
C TYR A 37 17.84 26.55 -19.33
N LEU A 38 17.82 25.24 -19.06
CA LEU A 38 18.97 24.35 -19.14
C LEU A 38 19.31 23.89 -20.56
N ALA A 39 18.40 24.06 -21.51
CA ALA A 39 18.63 23.75 -22.92
C ALA A 39 19.73 24.68 -23.50
N LEU A 40 20.86 24.07 -23.85
CA LEU A 40 22.05 24.76 -24.37
C LEU A 40 21.98 24.94 -25.90
N SER A 41 21.10 24.20 -26.57
CA SER A 41 20.82 24.28 -28.00
C SER A 41 19.38 24.70 -28.30
N ARG A 42 19.13 25.21 -29.53
CA ARG A 42 17.76 25.50 -30.02
C ARG A 42 16.90 24.23 -30.06
N GLU A 43 17.50 23.11 -30.45
CA GLU A 43 16.82 21.82 -30.58
C GLU A 43 16.31 21.27 -29.23
N GLU A 44 17.06 21.50 -28.14
CA GLU A 44 16.61 21.17 -26.78
C GLU A 44 15.50 22.09 -26.28
N LYS A 45 15.52 23.38 -26.65
CA LYS A 45 14.43 24.33 -26.33
C LYS A 45 13.15 23.97 -27.07
N ASP A 46 13.27 23.55 -28.33
CA ASP A 46 12.14 23.13 -29.16
C ASP A 46 11.47 21.84 -28.64
N LYS A 47 12.20 21.00 -27.87
CA LYS A 47 11.66 19.81 -27.19
C LYS A 47 10.98 20.12 -25.83
N ALA A 48 11.33 21.22 -25.16
CA ALA A 48 10.84 21.55 -23.82
C ALA A 48 9.37 22.01 -23.80
N VAL A 49 8.91 22.73 -24.83
CA VAL A 49 7.53 23.23 -24.94
C VAL A 49 6.52 22.07 -25.17
N PRO A 50 6.76 21.12 -26.10
CA PRO A 50 5.88 19.95 -26.28
C PRO A 50 5.72 19.08 -25.01
N LEU A 51 6.77 18.96 -24.17
CA LEU A 51 6.71 18.19 -22.92
C LEU A 51 5.77 18.84 -21.87
N ALA A 52 5.77 20.17 -21.81
CA ALA A 52 4.90 20.93 -20.92
C ALA A 52 3.44 20.84 -21.36
N GLU A 53 3.19 20.98 -22.67
CA GLU A 53 1.86 20.80 -23.26
C GLU A 53 1.34 19.39 -23.03
N ALA A 54 2.16 18.36 -23.27
CA ALA A 54 1.77 16.97 -23.02
C ALA A 54 1.41 16.70 -21.54
N SER A 55 2.16 17.29 -20.60
CA SER A 55 1.87 17.17 -19.17
C SER A 55 0.57 17.89 -18.78
N LEU A 56 0.30 19.05 -19.37
CA LEU A 56 -0.98 19.76 -19.17
C LEU A 56 -2.15 18.99 -19.80
N SER A 57 -1.97 18.39 -20.97
CA SER A 57 -2.96 17.51 -21.59
C SER A 57 -3.27 16.31 -20.70
N LEU A 58 -2.26 15.65 -20.13
CA LEU A 58 -2.47 14.57 -19.16
C LEU A 58 -3.32 15.03 -17.98
N LEU A 59 -3.02 16.20 -17.42
CA LEU A 59 -3.78 16.75 -16.28
C LEU A 59 -5.25 17.04 -16.65
N VAL A 60 -5.49 17.58 -17.84
CA VAL A 60 -6.85 17.82 -18.36
C VAL A 60 -7.60 16.49 -18.50
N ASP A 61 -6.96 15.47 -19.05
CA ASP A 61 -7.54 14.13 -19.18
C ASP A 61 -7.85 13.51 -17.80
N GLU A 62 -6.95 13.63 -16.82
CA GLU A 62 -7.19 13.20 -15.44
C GLU A 62 -8.38 13.93 -14.81
N CYS A 63 -8.49 15.26 -15.01
CA CYS A 63 -9.61 16.04 -14.51
C CYS A 63 -10.94 15.63 -15.15
N ASN A 64 -10.95 15.39 -16.46
CA ASN A 64 -12.15 14.93 -17.18
C ASN A 64 -12.59 13.54 -16.72
N ASN A 65 -11.65 12.61 -16.56
CA ASN A 65 -11.92 11.26 -16.04
C ASN A 65 -12.45 11.32 -14.61
N LEU A 66 -11.84 12.14 -13.75
CA LEU A 66 -12.32 12.33 -12.39
C LEU A 66 -13.72 12.94 -12.36
N ALA A 67 -14.00 13.94 -13.19
CA ALA A 67 -15.33 14.52 -13.31
C ALA A 67 -16.37 13.47 -13.76
N ALA A 68 -16.00 12.57 -14.67
CA ALA A 68 -16.84 11.46 -15.08
C ALA A 68 -17.11 10.47 -13.93
N ILE A 69 -16.08 10.13 -13.14
CA ILE A 69 -16.22 9.29 -11.92
C ILE A 69 -17.18 9.93 -10.92
N LEU A 70 -16.99 11.22 -10.63
CA LEU A 70 -17.76 11.93 -9.61
C LEU A 70 -19.21 12.21 -10.02
N SER A 71 -19.45 12.45 -11.31
CA SER A 71 -20.81 12.64 -11.85
C SER A 71 -21.56 11.31 -12.07
N GLY A 72 -20.89 10.17 -11.94
CA GLY A 72 -21.45 8.86 -12.25
C GLY A 72 -21.56 8.57 -13.75
N ALA A 73 -21.04 9.45 -14.61
CA ALA A 73 -20.94 9.22 -16.05
C ALA A 73 -19.93 8.10 -16.39
N GLU A 74 -18.92 7.91 -15.55
CA GLU A 74 -18.01 6.76 -15.64
C GLU A 74 -18.69 5.51 -15.10
N THR A 75 -18.96 4.56 -16.00
CA THR A 75 -19.59 3.28 -15.65
C THR A 75 -18.57 2.21 -15.28
N ARG A 76 -17.30 2.36 -15.67
CA ARG A 76 -16.23 1.40 -15.32
C ARG A 76 -15.97 1.44 -13.82
N LYS A 77 -15.53 0.30 -13.30
CA LYS A 77 -15.18 0.09 -11.88
C LYS A 77 -13.77 -0.46 -11.79
N VAL A 78 -13.16 -0.31 -10.61
CA VAL A 78 -11.90 -0.97 -10.27
C VAL A 78 -12.00 -2.46 -10.66
N PRO A 79 -11.11 -2.96 -11.52
CA PRO A 79 -11.18 -4.34 -11.97
C PRO A 79 -10.93 -5.29 -10.81
N LYS A 80 -11.52 -6.48 -10.91
CA LYS A 80 -11.34 -7.59 -9.97
C LYS A 80 -10.54 -8.71 -10.64
N LYS A 81 -9.85 -9.51 -9.82
CA LYS A 81 -9.21 -10.75 -10.25
C LYS A 81 -9.20 -11.79 -9.14
N ARG A 82 -9.10 -13.05 -9.54
CA ARG A 82 -8.97 -14.21 -8.65
C ARG A 82 -7.77 -14.04 -7.72
N PHE A 83 -7.97 -14.25 -6.42
CA PHE A 83 -6.95 -14.05 -5.39
C PHE A 83 -6.34 -15.35 -4.89
N GLY A 84 -5.53 -15.99 -5.76
CA GLY A 84 -4.94 -17.31 -5.47
C GLY A 84 -5.99 -18.34 -5.04
N LYS A 85 -5.60 -19.22 -4.12
CA LYS A 85 -6.38 -20.32 -3.55
C LYS A 85 -7.60 -19.89 -2.74
N THR A 86 -7.74 -18.59 -2.46
CA THR A 86 -8.98 -18.06 -1.85
C THR A 86 -10.14 -18.02 -2.84
N GLU A 87 -9.84 -17.99 -4.15
CA GLU A 87 -10.80 -17.81 -5.26
C GLU A 87 -11.64 -16.51 -5.20
N LEU A 88 -11.37 -15.62 -4.23
CA LEU A 88 -12.05 -14.34 -4.10
C LEU A 88 -11.83 -13.50 -5.36
N GLN A 89 -12.90 -12.83 -5.82
CA GLN A 89 -12.81 -11.79 -6.84
C GLN A 89 -12.32 -10.49 -6.20
N MET A 90 -11.02 -10.43 -5.96
CA MET A 90 -10.35 -9.35 -5.26
C MET A 90 -10.20 -8.12 -6.18
N PRO A 91 -10.67 -6.92 -5.77
CA PRO A 91 -10.36 -5.70 -6.50
C PRO A 91 -8.85 -5.46 -6.51
N VAL A 92 -8.31 -4.99 -7.64
CA VAL A 92 -6.86 -4.69 -7.76
C VAL A 92 -6.39 -3.57 -6.85
N LEU A 93 -7.33 -2.80 -6.30
CA LEU A 93 -7.12 -1.74 -5.32
C LEU A 93 -7.96 -2.05 -4.07
N SER A 94 -7.33 -1.93 -2.89
CA SER A 94 -7.95 -2.12 -1.58
C SER A 94 -7.97 -0.81 -0.79
N LEU A 95 -9.00 -0.61 0.04
CA LEU A 95 -9.09 0.51 0.98
C LEU A 95 -8.40 0.12 2.29
N GLY A 96 -7.30 0.81 2.63
CA GLY A 96 -6.57 0.59 3.88
C GLY A 96 -7.00 1.54 4.98
N CYS A 97 -7.20 1.00 6.18
CA CYS A 97 -7.91 1.70 7.24
C CYS A 97 -7.06 2.37 8.32
N MET A 98 -5.73 2.30 8.18
CA MET A 98 -4.82 2.84 9.18
C MET A 98 -4.85 4.38 9.31
N ARG A 99 -5.14 5.11 8.22
CA ARG A 99 -4.90 6.57 8.10
C ARG A 99 -6.07 7.47 8.51
N PHE A 100 -7.29 6.95 8.63
CA PHE A 100 -8.52 7.76 8.73
C PHE A 100 -9.27 7.68 10.06
N GLN A 101 -8.78 6.80 10.93
CA GLN A 101 -9.26 6.66 12.30
C GLN A 101 -8.84 7.87 13.15
N GLN A 102 -9.60 8.18 14.19
CA GLN A 102 -9.27 9.29 15.10
C GLN A 102 -8.02 9.03 15.94
N SER A 103 -7.66 7.76 16.18
CA SER A 103 -6.41 7.41 16.86
C SER A 103 -5.16 7.67 15.99
N TRP A 104 -3.98 7.69 16.62
CA TRP A 104 -2.70 8.18 16.06
C TRP A 104 -2.65 9.69 15.79
N ASN A 105 -3.56 10.46 16.40
CA ASN A 105 -3.47 11.92 16.48
C ASN A 105 -2.14 12.31 17.14
N ARG A 106 -1.13 12.64 16.32
CA ARG A 106 0.16 13.15 16.78
C ARG A 106 -0.08 14.43 17.61
N GLY A 107 -0.14 14.30 18.94
CA GLY A 107 -0.32 15.41 19.89
C GLY A 107 -1.72 15.59 20.50
N LYS A 108 -2.69 14.69 20.29
CA LYS A 108 -3.98 14.69 21.03
C LYS A 108 -4.16 13.43 21.88
N GLU A 109 -5.16 13.46 22.76
CA GLU A 109 -5.50 12.31 23.62
C GLU A 109 -5.88 11.06 22.80
N VAL A 110 -5.51 9.90 23.33
CA VAL A 110 -5.82 8.59 22.75
C VAL A 110 -7.32 8.33 22.95
N VAL A 111 -8.01 8.05 21.85
CA VAL A 111 -9.42 7.65 21.88
C VAL A 111 -9.51 6.16 22.20
N LEU A 112 -10.19 5.83 23.28
CA LEU A 112 -10.33 4.44 23.77
C LEU A 112 -11.75 3.89 23.63
N ASP A 113 -12.72 4.74 23.29
CA ASP A 113 -14.13 4.38 23.19
C ASP A 113 -14.82 5.13 22.03
N LEU A 114 -15.92 4.56 21.54
CA LEU A 114 -16.64 5.08 20.38
C LEU A 114 -17.32 6.43 20.67
N THR A 115 -17.68 6.72 21.92
CA THR A 115 -18.35 7.98 22.29
C THR A 115 -17.39 9.17 22.25
N SER A 116 -16.10 8.90 22.38
CA SER A 116 -15.01 9.86 22.21
C SER A 116 -14.63 10.09 20.74
N VAL A 117 -15.25 9.39 19.78
CA VAL A 117 -15.05 9.62 18.35
C VAL A 117 -15.86 10.84 17.89
N GLU A 118 -15.17 11.85 17.35
CA GLU A 118 -15.73 13.04 16.69
C GLU A 118 -16.71 12.60 15.59
N ALA A 119 -17.94 13.12 15.65
CA ALA A 119 -18.99 12.80 14.66
C ALA A 119 -18.55 13.07 13.21
N GLU A 120 -17.77 14.13 12.98
CA GLU A 120 -17.25 14.44 11.65
C GLU A 120 -16.19 13.42 11.18
N CYS A 121 -15.38 12.89 12.08
CA CYS A 121 -14.44 11.80 11.75
C CYS A 121 -15.20 10.55 11.32
N GLN A 122 -16.24 10.18 12.07
CA GLN A 122 -17.10 9.04 11.73
C GLN A 122 -17.84 9.24 10.40
N LYS A 123 -18.36 10.45 10.15
CA LYS A 123 -19.02 10.80 8.89
C LYS A 123 -18.05 10.73 7.70
N ASN A 124 -16.84 11.25 7.85
CA ASN A 124 -15.80 11.16 6.83
C ASN A 124 -15.46 9.70 6.49
N LEU A 125 -15.33 8.83 7.50
CA LEU A 125 -15.14 7.39 7.28
C LEU A 125 -16.25 6.77 6.42
N VAL A 126 -17.51 7.06 6.76
CA VAL A 126 -18.67 6.60 5.97
C VAL A 126 -18.57 7.07 4.52
N GLU A 127 -18.21 8.33 4.27
CA GLU A 127 -18.07 8.86 2.92
C GLU A 127 -16.87 8.28 2.15
N ILE A 128 -15.76 7.96 2.83
CA ILE A 128 -14.63 7.24 2.23
C ILE A 128 -15.08 5.85 1.75
N ILE A 129 -15.77 5.08 2.61
CA ILE A 129 -16.24 3.75 2.25
C ILE A 129 -17.27 3.83 1.11
N LYS A 130 -18.20 4.79 1.15
CA LYS A 130 -19.14 5.01 0.03
C LYS A 130 -18.42 5.31 -1.27
N HIS A 131 -17.42 6.17 -1.25
CA HIS A 131 -16.65 6.52 -2.44
C HIS A 131 -15.87 5.31 -2.97
N ALA A 132 -15.22 4.56 -2.09
CA ALA A 132 -14.53 3.31 -2.42
C ALA A 132 -15.47 2.32 -3.12
N VAL A 133 -16.62 2.02 -2.50
CA VAL A 133 -17.62 1.08 -3.04
C VAL A 133 -18.17 1.57 -4.38
N ARG A 134 -18.49 2.87 -4.52
CA ARG A 134 -18.92 3.46 -5.81
C ARG A 134 -17.88 3.27 -6.90
N CYS A 135 -16.61 3.31 -6.57
CA CYS A 135 -15.53 3.10 -7.53
C CYS A 135 -15.25 1.60 -7.81
N GLY A 136 -15.82 0.67 -7.04
CA GLY A 136 -15.56 -0.77 -7.13
C GLY A 136 -14.47 -1.29 -6.19
N VAL A 137 -13.91 -0.42 -5.34
CA VAL A 137 -13.01 -0.82 -4.24
C VAL A 137 -13.87 -1.46 -3.15
N THR A 138 -13.96 -2.78 -3.21
CA THR A 138 -14.83 -3.62 -2.37
C THR A 138 -14.05 -4.45 -1.35
N HIS A 139 -12.75 -4.24 -1.23
CA HIS A 139 -11.92 -4.81 -0.18
C HIS A 139 -11.54 -3.71 0.82
N ILE A 140 -11.94 -3.92 2.09
CA ILE A 140 -11.67 -3.02 3.21
C ILE A 140 -10.72 -3.74 4.16
N GLU A 141 -9.55 -3.15 4.37
CA GLU A 141 -8.48 -3.74 5.16
C GLU A 141 -8.22 -2.93 6.43
N THR A 142 -8.32 -3.58 7.58
CA THR A 142 -8.02 -3.02 8.90
C THR A 142 -7.15 -3.98 9.72
N ALA A 143 -6.88 -3.61 10.96
CA ALA A 143 -6.27 -4.46 11.98
C ALA A 143 -6.67 -3.99 13.37
N GLN A 144 -6.61 -4.89 14.35
CA GLN A 144 -6.81 -4.54 15.76
C GLN A 144 -5.81 -3.49 16.26
N MET A 145 -4.57 -3.57 15.79
CA MET A 145 -3.50 -2.62 16.16
C MET A 145 -3.61 -1.26 15.46
N TYR A 146 -4.57 -1.09 14.55
CA TYR A 146 -4.88 0.21 13.99
C TYR A 146 -5.84 0.87 14.95
N GLY A 147 -5.30 1.43 16.04
CA GLY A 147 -6.00 2.13 17.12
C GLY A 147 -7.53 2.00 17.16
N THR A 148 -8.28 3.02 16.72
CA THR A 148 -9.76 3.04 16.69
C THR A 148 -10.40 2.49 15.42
N SER A 149 -9.63 1.94 14.48
CA SER A 149 -10.09 1.57 13.14
C SER A 149 -11.25 0.58 13.17
N GLU A 150 -11.10 -0.58 13.83
CA GLU A 150 -12.18 -1.59 13.89
C GLU A 150 -13.44 -1.04 14.56
N MET A 151 -13.27 -0.31 15.66
CA MET A 151 -14.33 0.32 16.44
C MET A 151 -15.13 1.34 15.63
N GLN A 152 -14.48 2.08 14.72
CA GLN A 152 -15.16 3.04 13.84
C GLN A 152 -15.75 2.38 12.59
N ILE A 153 -15.10 1.34 12.06
CA ILE A 153 -15.55 0.63 10.87
C ILE A 153 -16.87 -0.10 11.14
N GLY A 154 -17.05 -0.73 12.30
CA GLY A 154 -18.28 -1.47 12.60
C GLY A 154 -19.57 -0.64 12.45
N PRO A 155 -19.71 0.49 13.15
CA PRO A 155 -20.84 1.41 13.00
C PRO A 155 -20.97 1.99 11.58
N ALA A 156 -19.84 2.24 10.90
CA ALA A 156 -19.86 2.70 9.51
C ALA A 156 -20.46 1.65 8.58
N LEU A 157 -20.04 0.38 8.70
CA LEU A 157 -20.59 -0.74 7.95
C LEU A 157 -22.09 -0.93 8.24
N ARG A 158 -22.50 -0.86 9.50
CA ARG A 158 -23.93 -0.92 9.87
C ARG A 158 -24.74 0.17 9.19
N THR A 159 -24.27 1.41 9.20
CA THR A 159 -24.92 2.52 8.51
C THR A 159 -25.12 2.24 7.02
N LEU A 160 -24.14 1.63 6.36
CA LEU A 160 -24.20 1.30 4.94
C LEU A 160 -25.12 0.10 4.65
N PHE A 161 -25.13 -0.90 5.52
CA PHE A 161 -26.02 -2.06 5.41
C PHE A 161 -27.48 -1.67 5.66
N ASP A 162 -27.74 -0.92 6.73
CA ASP A 162 -29.10 -0.52 7.14
C ASP A 162 -29.73 0.45 6.13
N SER A 163 -28.92 1.27 5.45
CA SER A 163 -29.40 2.13 4.35
C SER A 163 -29.58 1.40 3.01
N GLY A 164 -29.20 0.12 2.92
CA GLY A 164 -29.24 -0.66 1.69
C GLY A 164 -28.23 -0.21 0.63
N PHE A 165 -27.22 0.57 1.00
CA PHE A 165 -26.19 1.07 0.07
C PHE A 165 -25.29 -0.04 -0.47
N VAL A 166 -24.99 -1.03 0.38
CA VAL A 166 -24.19 -2.22 0.05
C VAL A 166 -24.62 -3.36 0.96
N LYS A 167 -24.49 -4.62 0.54
CA LYS A 167 -24.72 -5.78 1.41
C LYS A 167 -23.42 -6.30 1.99
N ARG A 168 -23.50 -7.08 3.07
CA ARG A 168 -22.31 -7.66 3.72
C ARG A 168 -21.52 -8.53 2.75
N GLU A 169 -22.20 -9.32 1.93
CA GLU A 169 -21.62 -10.24 0.94
C GLU A 169 -20.99 -9.54 -0.27
N ASP A 170 -21.26 -8.25 -0.48
CA ASP A 170 -20.65 -7.46 -1.57
C ASP A 170 -19.24 -6.94 -1.19
N LEU A 171 -18.87 -7.02 0.09
CA LEU A 171 -17.60 -6.55 0.63
C LEU A 171 -16.70 -7.72 1.05
N ILE A 172 -15.42 -7.57 0.76
CA ILE A 172 -14.35 -8.36 1.36
C ILE A 172 -13.83 -7.55 2.54
N ILE A 173 -13.97 -8.08 3.75
CA ILE A 173 -13.46 -7.43 4.96
C ILE A 173 -12.25 -8.20 5.48
N GLN A 174 -11.13 -7.50 5.65
CA GLN A 174 -9.91 -8.03 6.22
C GLN A 174 -9.59 -7.39 7.57
N THR A 175 -9.28 -8.21 8.58
CA THR A 175 -8.62 -7.74 9.80
C THR A 175 -7.37 -8.53 10.14
N LYS A 176 -6.64 -8.11 11.19
CA LYS A 176 -5.38 -8.72 11.64
C LYS A 176 -5.24 -8.70 13.15
N GLY A 177 -4.78 -9.81 13.71
CA GLY A 177 -4.43 -9.96 15.13
C GLY A 177 -2.92 -10.15 15.30
N ALA A 178 -2.35 -9.49 16.32
CA ALA A 178 -0.93 -9.56 16.63
C ALA A 178 -0.61 -10.76 17.54
N LEU A 179 0.63 -11.24 17.47
CA LEU A 179 1.15 -12.27 18.38
C LEU A 179 1.83 -11.63 19.60
N SER A 180 1.98 -12.40 20.67
CA SER A 180 2.87 -12.06 21.78
C SER A 180 3.49 -13.32 22.40
N SER A 181 4.61 -13.15 23.09
CA SER A 181 5.37 -14.27 23.68
C SER A 181 4.62 -15.08 24.74
N SER A 182 3.63 -14.49 25.38
CA SER A 182 2.81 -15.12 26.43
C SER A 182 1.41 -15.49 25.95
N MET A 183 1.14 -15.34 24.65
CA MET A 183 -0.20 -15.56 24.10
C MET A 183 -0.56 -17.04 24.13
N THR A 184 -1.68 -17.36 24.78
CA THR A 184 -2.27 -18.70 24.73
C THR A 184 -3.26 -18.82 23.56
N PRO A 185 -3.62 -20.05 23.13
CA PRO A 185 -4.70 -20.26 22.16
C PRO A 185 -6.03 -19.60 22.55
N ALA A 186 -6.37 -19.59 23.85
CA ALA A 186 -7.57 -18.96 24.36
C ALA A 186 -7.52 -17.43 24.27
N ASP A 187 -6.38 -16.82 24.61
CA ASP A 187 -6.17 -15.37 24.46
C ASP A 187 -6.27 -14.97 23.00
N TYR A 188 -5.67 -15.75 22.10
CA TYR A 188 -5.71 -15.45 20.66
C TYR A 188 -7.11 -15.59 20.09
N LYS A 189 -7.86 -16.63 20.50
CA LYS A 189 -9.28 -16.78 20.13
C LYS A 189 -10.08 -15.57 20.59
N LYS A 190 -9.91 -15.17 21.86
CA LYS A 190 -10.59 -13.99 22.40
C LYS A 190 -10.25 -12.73 21.61
N GLN A 191 -8.97 -12.50 21.33
CA GLN A 191 -8.51 -11.35 20.54
C GLN A 191 -9.24 -11.24 19.19
N ILE A 192 -9.42 -12.36 18.50
CA ILE A 192 -10.07 -12.38 17.18
C ILE A 192 -11.58 -12.15 17.31
N LEU A 193 -12.23 -12.72 18.33
CA LEU A 193 -13.64 -12.50 18.60
C LEU A 193 -13.93 -11.05 19.01
N ASP A 194 -13.05 -10.43 19.78
CA ASP A 194 -13.14 -9.00 20.13
C ASP A 194 -13.10 -8.13 18.85
N SER A 195 -12.23 -8.46 17.88
CA SER A 195 -12.21 -7.77 16.57
C SER A 195 -13.52 -7.91 15.79
N LEU A 196 -14.14 -9.09 15.81
CA LEU A 196 -15.45 -9.30 15.18
C LEU A 196 -16.56 -8.50 15.87
N GLU A 197 -16.51 -8.41 17.20
CA GLU A 197 -17.43 -7.59 17.99
C GLU A 197 -17.30 -6.11 17.66
N LEU A 198 -16.07 -5.57 17.63
CA LEU A 198 -15.80 -4.18 17.26
C LEU A 198 -16.25 -3.86 15.83
N LEU A 199 -16.00 -4.78 14.89
CA LEU A 199 -16.45 -4.67 13.51
C LEU A 199 -17.96 -4.88 13.36
N GLN A 200 -18.64 -5.37 14.40
CA GLN A 200 -20.05 -5.73 14.36
C GLN A 200 -20.37 -6.73 13.23
N LEU A 201 -19.51 -7.72 13.04
CA LEU A 201 -19.61 -8.74 11.99
C LEU A 201 -19.61 -10.16 12.56
N ASP A 202 -20.38 -11.04 11.94
CA ASP A 202 -20.35 -12.47 12.30
C ASP A 202 -19.08 -13.18 11.80
N TYR A 203 -18.49 -12.68 10.71
CA TYR A 203 -17.30 -13.21 10.07
C TYR A 203 -16.49 -12.14 9.33
N VAL A 204 -15.20 -12.40 9.14
CA VAL A 204 -14.34 -11.70 8.18
C VAL A 204 -13.95 -12.61 7.02
N ASP A 205 -13.80 -12.02 5.84
CA ASP A 205 -13.38 -12.75 4.65
C ASP A 205 -11.91 -13.13 4.74
N LEU A 206 -11.09 -12.22 5.25
CA LEU A 206 -9.65 -12.39 5.36
C LEU A 206 -9.20 -12.08 6.79
N PHE A 207 -8.47 -13.00 7.42
CA PHE A 207 -7.77 -12.73 8.67
C PHE A 207 -6.27 -12.93 8.50
N SER A 208 -5.45 -11.95 8.88
CA SER A 208 -3.99 -12.08 8.81
C SER A 208 -3.34 -12.12 10.19
N VAL A 209 -2.34 -12.97 10.37
CA VAL A 209 -1.40 -12.85 11.50
C VAL A 209 -0.57 -11.57 11.29
N HIS A 210 -0.68 -10.62 12.21
CA HIS A 210 -0.15 -9.26 12.03
C HIS A 210 1.30 -9.14 12.49
N GLY A 211 2.15 -8.58 11.63
CA GLY A 211 3.46 -8.09 12.03
C GLY A 211 4.47 -9.18 12.34
N VAL A 212 4.41 -10.31 11.60
CA VAL A 212 5.34 -11.43 11.76
C VAL A 212 6.73 -11.10 11.19
N ASN A 213 7.48 -10.30 11.93
CA ASN A 213 8.70 -9.63 11.48
C ASN A 213 9.98 -10.36 11.92
N MET A 214 9.89 -11.19 12.95
CA MET A 214 11.01 -11.85 13.61
C MET A 214 10.82 -13.38 13.66
N ASP A 215 11.92 -14.12 13.80
CA ASP A 215 11.88 -15.58 13.88
C ASP A 215 11.05 -16.07 15.08
N CYS A 216 11.07 -15.34 16.20
CA CYS A 216 10.23 -15.65 17.36
C CYS A 216 8.73 -15.63 17.04
N ASP A 217 8.27 -14.82 16.09
CA ASP A 217 6.87 -14.78 15.69
C ASP A 217 6.44 -16.08 15.00
N TYR A 218 7.35 -16.68 14.22
CA TYR A 218 7.13 -18.01 13.64
C TYR A 218 7.04 -19.06 14.73
N GLU A 219 7.98 -19.03 15.69
CA GLU A 219 7.98 -19.97 16.81
C GLU A 219 6.71 -19.85 17.66
N TRP A 220 6.28 -18.63 17.98
CA TRP A 220 5.04 -18.40 18.75
C TRP A 220 3.79 -18.89 18.04
N LEU A 221 3.77 -18.82 16.70
CA LEU A 221 2.61 -19.23 15.93
C LEU A 221 2.48 -20.75 15.82
N PHE A 222 3.60 -21.43 15.52
CA PHE A 222 3.62 -22.85 15.16
C PHE A 222 3.95 -23.79 16.32
N HIS A 223 4.59 -23.29 17.38
CA HIS A 223 4.96 -24.08 18.55
C HIS A 223 4.19 -23.63 19.80
N SER A 224 4.09 -24.52 20.79
CA SER A 224 3.43 -24.18 22.05
C SER A 224 4.31 -23.20 22.85
N ASN A 225 3.70 -22.09 23.28
CA ASN A 225 4.33 -21.10 24.15
C ASN A 225 4.19 -21.42 25.64
N SER A 226 3.54 -22.54 26.00
CA SER A 226 3.24 -22.90 27.39
C SER A 226 3.55 -24.36 27.67
N SER A 227 4.28 -24.63 28.76
CA SER A 227 4.51 -26.00 29.24
C SER A 227 3.23 -26.74 29.63
N ASN A 228 2.13 -26.01 29.85
CA ASN A 228 0.86 -26.53 30.36
C ASN A 228 -0.24 -26.62 29.30
N ASP A 229 0.00 -26.11 28.08
CA ASP A 229 -0.97 -26.16 26.97
C ASP A 229 -0.33 -26.82 25.76
N LYS A 230 -1.02 -27.80 25.16
CA LYS A 230 -0.48 -28.60 24.04
C LYS A 230 -0.82 -28.00 22.66
N GLY A 231 -1.61 -26.92 22.60
CA GLY A 231 -1.99 -26.25 21.35
C GLY A 231 -0.97 -25.21 20.86
N ASN A 232 -0.97 -24.93 19.56
CA ASN A 232 -0.26 -23.81 18.94
C ASN A 232 -1.27 -22.75 18.46
N LEU A 233 -0.81 -21.54 18.15
CA LEU A 233 -1.74 -20.45 17.82
C LEU A 233 -2.35 -20.60 16.42
N ILE A 234 -1.68 -21.30 15.50
CA ILE A 234 -2.22 -21.59 14.16
C ILE A 234 -3.45 -22.51 14.22
N SER A 235 -3.53 -23.45 15.17
CA SER A 235 -4.72 -24.30 15.33
C SER A 235 -5.96 -23.50 15.68
N THR A 236 -5.82 -22.44 16.49
CA THR A 236 -6.91 -21.52 16.81
C THR A 236 -7.49 -20.85 15.56
N LEU A 237 -6.66 -20.50 14.58
CA LEU A 237 -7.13 -19.92 13.31
C LEU A 237 -7.92 -20.95 12.49
N HIS A 238 -7.46 -22.20 12.47
CA HIS A 238 -8.18 -23.29 11.80
C HIS A 238 -9.52 -23.61 12.48
N GLU A 239 -9.58 -23.59 13.81
CA GLU A 239 -10.83 -23.72 14.56
C GLU A 239 -11.83 -22.60 14.19
N LEU A 240 -11.39 -21.34 14.22
CA LEU A 240 -12.24 -20.20 13.87
C LEU A 240 -12.65 -20.21 12.39
N LYS A 241 -11.82 -20.77 11.50
CA LYS A 241 -12.19 -21.01 10.11
C LYS A 241 -13.27 -22.10 10.00
N ALA A 242 -13.15 -23.19 10.73
CA ALA A 242 -14.16 -24.25 10.78
C ALA A 242 -15.49 -23.77 11.39
N GLU A 243 -15.44 -22.86 12.37
CA GLU A 243 -16.60 -22.17 12.95
C GLU A 243 -17.23 -21.12 12.01
N GLY A 244 -16.62 -20.84 10.85
CA GLY A 244 -17.11 -19.87 9.87
C GLY A 244 -16.84 -18.40 10.25
N LYS A 245 -16.07 -18.14 11.30
CA LYS A 245 -15.70 -16.78 11.77
C LYS A 245 -14.63 -16.13 10.89
N ILE A 246 -13.77 -16.94 10.27
CA ILE A 246 -12.73 -16.53 9.31
C ILE A 246 -12.94 -17.34 8.03
N ARG A 247 -12.95 -16.70 6.85
CA ARG A 247 -12.99 -17.46 5.58
C ARG A 247 -11.61 -17.87 5.09
N HIS A 248 -10.65 -16.95 5.09
CA HIS A 248 -9.28 -17.23 4.64
C HIS A 248 -8.23 -16.71 5.61
N ILE A 249 -7.15 -17.48 5.75
CA ILE A 249 -6.06 -17.21 6.68
C ILE A 249 -4.83 -16.74 5.90
N GLY A 250 -4.22 -15.65 6.33
CA GLY A 250 -3.00 -15.09 5.75
C GLY A 250 -2.04 -14.57 6.81
N PHE A 251 -0.96 -13.92 6.37
CA PHE A 251 -0.04 -13.21 7.27
C PHE A 251 0.35 -11.85 6.69
N SER A 252 0.79 -10.94 7.56
CA SER A 252 1.19 -9.59 7.21
C SER A 252 2.53 -9.27 7.83
N THR A 253 3.46 -8.69 7.08
CA THR A 253 4.83 -8.54 7.59
C THR A 253 5.64 -7.43 6.92
N HIS A 254 6.56 -6.87 7.69
CA HIS A 254 7.70 -6.06 7.27
C HIS A 254 9.04 -6.82 7.39
N GLY A 255 9.01 -8.10 7.77
CA GLY A 255 10.18 -8.91 8.06
C GLY A 255 11.10 -9.12 6.86
N ARG A 256 12.24 -9.76 7.13
CA ARG A 256 13.22 -10.14 6.10
C ARG A 256 12.64 -11.13 5.09
N ALA A 257 13.21 -11.11 3.89
CA ALA A 257 12.77 -11.95 2.79
C ALA A 257 12.78 -13.45 3.13
N GLU A 258 13.76 -13.95 3.90
CA GLU A 258 13.81 -15.38 4.22
C GLU A 258 12.79 -15.81 5.27
N LEU A 259 12.41 -14.90 6.19
CA LEU A 259 11.32 -15.17 7.12
C LEU A 259 10.00 -15.23 6.36
N ILE A 260 9.76 -14.30 5.42
CA ILE A 260 8.59 -14.34 4.54
C ILE A 260 8.55 -15.66 3.77
N ARG A 261 9.68 -16.11 3.22
CA ARG A 261 9.79 -17.41 2.58
C ARG A 261 9.41 -18.56 3.51
N LYS A 262 9.91 -18.56 4.74
CA LYS A 262 9.57 -19.57 5.77
C LYS A 262 8.06 -19.63 6.02
N PHE A 263 7.38 -18.49 6.11
CA PHE A 263 5.92 -18.44 6.24
C PHE A 263 5.20 -18.97 4.99
N ILE A 264 5.67 -18.64 3.78
CA ILE A 264 5.10 -19.17 2.53
C ILE A 264 5.29 -20.70 2.42
N ASP A 265 6.48 -21.20 2.76
CA ASP A 265 6.83 -22.63 2.68
C ASP A 265 6.18 -23.48 3.79
N SER A 266 5.60 -22.86 4.82
CA SER A 266 4.84 -23.57 5.86
C SER A 266 3.52 -24.17 5.38
N ASP A 267 3.03 -23.74 4.20
CA ASP A 267 1.73 -24.11 3.62
C ASP A 267 0.49 -23.83 4.49
N ALA A 268 0.64 -23.07 5.58
CA ALA A 268 -0.44 -22.75 6.51
C ALA A 268 -1.34 -21.58 6.05
N PHE A 269 -0.96 -20.87 4.99
CA PHE A 269 -1.60 -19.61 4.57
C PHE A 269 -2.10 -19.63 3.14
N GLU A 270 -3.15 -18.85 2.90
CA GLU A 270 -3.81 -18.69 1.60
C GLU A 270 -3.38 -17.41 0.87
N TYR A 271 -2.92 -16.41 1.61
CA TYR A 271 -2.44 -15.14 1.07
C TYR A 271 -1.41 -14.48 1.99
N CYS A 272 -0.65 -13.51 1.46
CA CYS A 272 0.31 -12.72 2.21
C CYS A 272 0.18 -11.23 1.93
N ASN A 273 0.42 -10.42 2.97
CA ASN A 273 0.51 -8.97 2.87
C ASN A 273 1.98 -8.55 3.06
N ILE A 274 2.61 -8.08 1.99
CA ILE A 274 4.06 -7.82 1.93
C ILE A 274 4.35 -6.48 1.24
N HIS A 275 5.62 -6.08 1.23
CA HIS A 275 6.07 -4.87 0.54
C HIS A 275 6.81 -5.19 -0.74
N TYR A 276 6.49 -4.47 -1.80
CA TYR A 276 7.27 -4.47 -3.02
C TYR A 276 6.94 -3.21 -3.79
N HIS A 277 7.95 -2.49 -4.28
CA HIS A 277 7.79 -1.18 -4.92
C HIS A 277 8.85 -1.00 -6.02
N PHE A 278 8.58 -0.14 -7.00
CA PHE A 278 9.51 0.08 -8.11
C PHE A 278 10.86 0.65 -7.66
N CYS A 279 10.86 1.38 -6.55
CA CYS A 279 12.05 1.98 -6.00
C CYS A 279 12.84 1.01 -5.10
N GLY A 280 12.34 -0.20 -4.82
CA GLY A 280 13.00 -1.24 -4.03
C GLY A 280 12.03 -2.08 -3.19
N SER A 281 12.52 -3.19 -2.63
CA SER A 281 11.76 -3.97 -1.65
C SER A 281 11.92 -3.33 -0.28
N TYR A 282 10.86 -2.73 0.26
CA TYR A 282 10.92 -2.29 1.65
C TYR A 282 10.90 -3.54 2.55
N THR A 283 12.04 -3.92 3.09
CA THR A 283 12.15 -4.92 4.17
C THR A 283 12.70 -4.21 5.39
N ALA A 284 12.08 -4.39 6.56
CA ALA A 284 12.50 -3.71 7.79
C ALA A 284 13.94 -4.05 8.20
N SER A 285 14.49 -5.15 7.71
CA SER A 285 15.84 -5.64 8.03
C SER A 285 16.83 -5.55 6.87
N GLY A 286 16.37 -5.14 5.67
CA GLY A 286 17.16 -5.14 4.44
C GLY A 286 17.03 -6.42 3.61
N ASP A 287 17.44 -6.34 2.34
CA ASP A 287 17.15 -7.34 1.31
C ASP A 287 18.12 -8.53 1.23
N ALA A 288 19.25 -8.48 1.98
CA ALA A 288 20.30 -9.51 2.08
C ALA A 288 20.62 -10.23 0.74
N GLU A 289 21.09 -11.49 0.78
CA GLU A 289 21.45 -12.26 -0.42
C GLU A 289 20.24 -12.65 -1.31
N PHE A 290 19.01 -12.43 -0.85
CA PHE A 290 17.80 -12.95 -1.49
C PHE A 290 17.14 -11.98 -2.49
N GLY A 291 17.73 -10.80 -2.71
CA GLY A 291 17.25 -9.83 -3.69
C GLY A 291 15.86 -9.25 -3.36
N GLY A 292 15.49 -9.25 -2.08
CA GLY A 292 14.24 -8.70 -1.57
C GLY A 292 12.99 -9.55 -1.84
N ASN A 293 11.81 -8.91 -1.93
CA ASN A 293 10.52 -9.60 -1.93
C ASN A 293 10.06 -10.12 -3.31
N LEU A 294 10.80 -9.84 -4.38
CA LEU A 294 10.43 -10.37 -5.71
C LEU A 294 10.43 -11.90 -5.74
N SER A 295 11.43 -12.54 -5.10
CA SER A 295 11.52 -14.00 -5.00
C SER A 295 10.34 -14.58 -4.20
N ASN A 296 9.92 -13.91 -3.13
CA ASN A 296 8.76 -14.29 -2.33
C ASN A 296 7.44 -14.12 -3.08
N ILE A 297 7.30 -13.08 -3.91
CA ILE A 297 6.12 -12.92 -4.78
C ILE A 297 6.03 -14.10 -5.76
N ARG A 298 7.14 -14.46 -6.41
CA ARG A 298 7.17 -15.61 -7.33
C ARG A 298 6.79 -16.91 -6.62
N LEU A 299 7.37 -17.18 -5.46
CA LEU A 299 7.04 -18.36 -4.65
C LEU A 299 5.57 -18.38 -4.21
N ALA A 300 5.03 -17.23 -3.79
CA ALA A 300 3.62 -17.11 -3.45
C ALA A 300 2.74 -17.48 -4.66
N HIS A 301 3.08 -17.03 -5.86
CA HIS A 301 2.37 -17.42 -7.08
C HIS A 301 2.52 -18.91 -7.45
N GLU A 302 3.71 -19.50 -7.28
CA GLU A 302 3.92 -20.94 -7.46
C GLU A 302 3.02 -21.78 -6.55
N LYS A 303 2.79 -21.31 -5.32
CA LYS A 303 1.87 -21.90 -4.34
C LYS A 303 0.43 -21.41 -4.45
N ASP A 304 0.11 -20.68 -5.52
CA ASP A 304 -1.20 -20.11 -5.79
C ASP A 304 -1.74 -19.29 -4.60
N MET A 305 -0.89 -18.52 -3.93
CA MET A 305 -1.28 -17.64 -2.83
C MET A 305 -1.72 -16.27 -3.35
N GLY A 306 -2.68 -15.66 -2.66
CA GLY A 306 -2.99 -14.25 -2.84
C GLY A 306 -1.82 -13.36 -2.42
N VAL A 307 -1.49 -12.35 -3.24
CA VAL A 307 -0.40 -11.39 -2.97
C VAL A 307 -0.98 -9.99 -2.82
N PHE A 308 -0.93 -9.47 -1.60
CA PHE A 308 -1.41 -8.14 -1.25
C PHE A 308 -0.22 -7.22 -0.92
N ILE A 309 0.01 -6.19 -1.73
CA ILE A 309 1.06 -5.21 -1.45
C ILE A 309 0.54 -4.11 -0.52
N ILE A 310 1.15 -4.04 0.67
CA ILE A 310 0.85 -3.03 1.67
C ILE A 310 1.71 -1.78 1.52
N SER A 311 1.14 -0.65 1.93
CA SER A 311 1.74 0.69 1.89
C SER A 311 2.32 1.10 0.52
N ALA A 312 1.65 0.74 -0.58
CA ALA A 312 2.09 0.99 -1.96
C ALA A 312 2.49 2.45 -2.23
N TYR A 313 1.81 3.43 -1.61
CA TYR A 313 2.08 4.85 -1.82
C TYR A 313 2.96 5.47 -0.73
N ASP A 314 2.79 5.03 0.52
CA ASP A 314 3.55 5.55 1.65
C ASP A 314 4.97 4.97 1.63
N LYS A 315 5.12 3.65 1.85
CA LYS A 315 6.41 2.95 1.80
C LYS A 315 6.95 2.69 0.40
N GLY A 316 6.14 2.95 -0.62
CA GLY A 316 6.62 3.03 -2.00
C GLY A 316 7.36 4.31 -2.36
N GLY A 317 7.59 5.24 -1.43
CA GLY A 317 8.35 6.48 -1.69
C GLY A 317 7.52 7.76 -1.58
N ARG A 318 6.51 7.78 -0.72
CA ARG A 318 5.65 8.95 -0.45
C ARG A 318 5.02 9.52 -1.74
N MET A 319 4.40 8.66 -2.54
CA MET A 319 3.89 9.01 -3.87
C MET A 319 2.80 10.08 -3.86
N TYR A 320 2.11 10.28 -2.73
CA TYR A 320 1.13 11.37 -2.55
C TYR A 320 1.79 12.76 -2.38
N ALA A 321 3.11 12.81 -2.17
CA ALA A 321 3.92 14.02 -2.13
C ALA A 321 5.31 13.71 -2.72
N PRO A 322 5.39 13.42 -4.03
CA PRO A 322 6.60 12.96 -4.68
C PRO A 322 7.61 14.11 -4.79
N SER A 323 8.90 13.76 -4.87
CA SER A 323 9.95 14.76 -5.16
C SER A 323 9.76 15.36 -6.56
N ASN A 324 10.30 16.57 -6.78
CA ASN A 324 10.30 17.17 -8.12
C ASN A 324 11.05 16.29 -9.13
N LYS A 325 12.18 15.68 -8.73
CA LYS A 325 12.97 14.82 -9.60
C LYS A 325 12.21 13.56 -10.01
N LEU A 326 11.53 12.89 -9.08
CA LEU A 326 10.72 11.71 -9.41
C LEU A 326 9.57 12.07 -10.37
N ARG A 327 8.93 13.21 -10.12
CA ARG A 327 7.87 13.71 -11.01
C ARG A 327 8.39 14.04 -12.42
N GLU A 328 9.56 14.66 -12.51
CA GLU A 328 10.24 14.91 -13.80
C GLU A 328 10.54 13.63 -14.58
N LEU A 329 10.92 12.55 -13.89
CA LEU A 329 11.26 11.27 -14.50
C LEU A 329 10.03 10.48 -14.98
N THR A 330 8.84 10.77 -14.44
CA THR A 330 7.60 10.02 -14.71
C THR A 330 6.69 10.74 -15.71
N LEU A 331 6.67 12.08 -15.70
CA LEU A 331 5.95 12.88 -16.67
C LEU A 331 6.67 12.95 -18.03
N PRO A 332 5.92 13.18 -19.14
CA PRO A 332 4.47 13.40 -19.22
C PRO A 332 3.63 12.12 -19.27
N ASP A 333 4.26 10.94 -19.20
CA ASP A 333 3.59 9.67 -19.49
C ASP A 333 2.67 9.21 -18.37
N MET A 334 3.10 9.35 -17.11
CA MET A 334 2.33 8.98 -15.93
C MET A 334 2.69 9.87 -14.73
N GLU A 335 1.69 10.25 -13.93
CA GLU A 335 1.95 10.77 -12.58
C GLU A 335 2.55 9.67 -11.68
N PRO A 336 3.37 10.00 -10.65
CA PRO A 336 4.04 9.00 -9.81
C PRO A 336 3.12 7.97 -9.13
N ILE A 337 1.93 8.37 -8.66
CA ILE A 337 0.93 7.43 -8.11
C ILE A 337 0.50 6.45 -9.19
N THR A 338 0.11 6.97 -10.36
CA THR A 338 -0.33 6.16 -11.50
C THR A 338 0.76 5.19 -11.94
N TYR A 339 2.00 5.67 -12.11
CA TYR A 339 3.12 4.82 -12.45
C TYR A 339 3.37 3.74 -11.39
N GLY A 340 3.44 4.11 -10.11
CA GLY A 340 3.68 3.16 -9.03
C GLY A 340 2.63 2.05 -8.96
N SER A 341 1.35 2.40 -9.14
CA SER A 341 0.25 1.42 -9.17
C SER A 341 0.34 0.50 -10.39
N VAL A 342 0.48 1.08 -11.59
CA VAL A 342 0.57 0.32 -12.84
C VAL A 342 1.81 -0.56 -12.87
N TRP A 343 2.93 -0.08 -12.36
CA TRP A 343 4.14 -0.88 -12.21
C TRP A 343 3.86 -2.13 -11.35
N LEU A 344 3.21 -1.99 -10.20
CA LEU A 344 2.90 -3.15 -9.34
C LEU A 344 1.99 -4.16 -10.03
N TRP A 345 0.96 -3.70 -10.74
CA TRP A 345 -0.01 -4.60 -11.38
C TRP A 345 0.48 -5.27 -12.66
N GLN A 346 1.53 -4.72 -13.29
CA GLN A 346 1.79 -4.94 -14.71
C GLN A 346 3.28 -5.10 -15.07
N HIS A 347 4.22 -4.95 -14.13
CA HIS A 347 5.66 -4.93 -14.43
C HIS A 347 6.26 -6.29 -14.81
N ASP A 348 7.18 -6.25 -15.79
CA ASP A 348 7.73 -7.40 -16.51
C ASP A 348 8.86 -8.16 -15.76
N MET A 349 9.33 -7.65 -14.60
CA MET A 349 10.19 -8.42 -13.67
C MET A 349 9.41 -9.54 -12.98
N HIS A 350 8.09 -9.42 -12.95
CA HIS A 350 7.20 -10.55 -12.92
C HIS A 350 7.05 -10.97 -14.37
N ASP A 351 7.41 -12.20 -14.76
CA ASP A 351 6.91 -12.68 -16.04
C ASP A 351 5.39 -12.42 -16.04
N ALA A 352 4.91 -11.52 -16.91
CA ALA A 352 3.56 -10.98 -16.84
C ALA A 352 2.50 -12.09 -17.08
N LYS A 353 2.94 -13.28 -17.51
CA LYS A 353 2.16 -14.51 -17.59
C LYS A 353 2.21 -15.38 -16.32
N GLN A 354 3.12 -15.13 -15.37
CA GLN A 354 3.38 -16.04 -14.23
C GLN A 354 3.10 -15.45 -12.84
N ALA A 355 3.27 -14.14 -12.56
CA ALA A 355 3.26 -13.68 -11.15
C ALA A 355 2.89 -12.20 -10.84
N PRO A 356 1.76 -11.62 -11.32
CA PRO A 356 1.39 -10.23 -11.00
C PRO A 356 0.79 -10.08 -9.59
N CYS A 357 1.20 -9.04 -8.84
CA CYS A 357 0.61 -8.77 -7.51
C CYS A 357 -0.92 -8.62 -7.61
N HIS A 358 -1.67 -9.13 -6.65
CA HIS A 358 -3.12 -9.24 -6.81
C HIS A 358 -3.86 -7.95 -6.44
N THR A 359 -3.46 -7.32 -5.34
CA THR A 359 -4.06 -6.06 -4.91
C THR A 359 -3.03 -5.19 -4.20
N ILE A 360 -3.23 -3.88 -4.26
CA ILE A 360 -2.41 -2.88 -3.58
C ILE A 360 -3.31 -2.05 -2.66
N VAL A 361 -2.80 -1.59 -1.51
CA VAL A 361 -3.59 -0.79 -0.58
C VAL A 361 -3.44 0.72 -0.83
N CYS A 362 -4.56 1.44 -0.80
CA CYS A 362 -4.58 2.88 -0.61
C CYS A 362 -5.08 3.20 0.81
N GLY A 363 -4.20 3.73 1.65
CA GLY A 363 -4.62 4.36 2.91
C GLY A 363 -5.18 5.75 2.62
N ALA A 364 -6.49 5.94 2.76
CA ALA A 364 -7.17 7.18 2.39
C ALA A 364 -7.61 7.96 3.62
N ALA A 365 -7.21 9.21 3.82
CA ALA A 365 -7.70 10.03 4.94
C ALA A 365 -9.05 10.70 4.63
N ARG A 366 -9.40 10.77 3.35
CA ARG A 366 -10.60 11.39 2.78
C ARG A 366 -10.95 10.76 1.43
N PRO A 367 -12.16 10.95 0.90
CA PRO A 367 -12.58 10.32 -0.36
C PRO A 367 -11.63 10.61 -1.53
N SER A 368 -11.12 11.84 -1.65
CA SER A 368 -10.27 12.26 -2.77
C SER A 368 -8.87 11.63 -2.80
N ASP A 369 -8.45 10.91 -1.76
CA ASP A 369 -7.19 10.17 -1.78
C ASP A 369 -7.28 8.90 -2.65
N LEU A 370 -8.49 8.40 -2.89
CA LEU A 370 -8.73 7.24 -3.77
C LEU A 370 -8.76 7.62 -5.26
N ASP A 371 -8.94 8.89 -5.59
CA ASP A 371 -9.21 9.32 -6.97
C ASP A 371 -8.11 8.90 -7.96
N GLN A 372 -6.85 9.22 -7.67
CA GLN A 372 -5.72 8.84 -8.53
C GLN A 372 -5.48 7.32 -8.58
N PRO A 373 -5.45 6.58 -7.45
CA PRO A 373 -5.41 5.12 -7.47
C PRO A 373 -6.53 4.47 -8.28
N VAL A 374 -7.76 4.99 -8.18
CA VAL A 374 -8.91 4.50 -8.96
C VAL A 374 -8.68 4.77 -10.44
N MET A 375 -8.30 5.99 -10.83
CA MET A 375 -7.99 6.31 -12.24
C MET A 375 -6.90 5.39 -12.80
N ALA A 376 -5.81 5.18 -12.05
CA ALA A 376 -4.73 4.26 -12.43
C ALA A 376 -5.24 2.83 -12.67
N SER A 377 -6.18 2.35 -11.84
CA SER A 377 -6.77 1.02 -12.02
C SER A 377 -7.63 0.92 -13.29
N LEU A 378 -8.33 1.98 -13.67
CA LEU A 378 -9.16 2.02 -14.88
C LEU A 378 -8.30 2.01 -16.15
N MET A 379 -7.09 2.57 -16.08
CA MET A 379 -6.11 2.55 -17.17
C MET A 379 -5.63 1.14 -17.53
N LEU A 380 -5.77 0.14 -16.65
CA LEU A 380 -5.36 -1.24 -16.95
C LEU A 380 -6.08 -1.85 -18.17
N SER A 381 -7.21 -1.27 -18.57
CA SER A 381 -7.94 -1.66 -19.78
C SER A 381 -7.39 -1.04 -21.08
N ASP A 382 -6.59 0.03 -21.00
CA ASP A 382 -5.98 0.67 -22.18
C ASP A 382 -4.69 -0.07 -22.57
N LYS A 383 -4.60 -0.48 -23.84
CA LYS A 383 -3.43 -1.16 -24.41
C LYS A 383 -2.15 -0.32 -24.36
N ARG A 384 -2.27 1.02 -24.36
CA ARG A 384 -1.14 1.95 -24.28
C ARG A 384 -0.55 2.06 -22.88
N THR A 385 -1.25 1.61 -21.85
CA THR A 385 -0.79 1.71 -20.46
C THR A 385 0.52 0.97 -20.25
N ALA A 386 0.68 -0.23 -20.82
CA ALA A 386 1.91 -1.01 -20.73
C ALA A 386 3.10 -0.32 -21.43
N GLU A 387 2.85 0.30 -22.59
CA GLU A 387 3.86 1.06 -23.35
C GLU A 387 4.35 2.28 -22.56
N LYS A 388 3.42 3.11 -22.09
CA LYS A 388 3.74 4.28 -21.24
C LYS A 388 4.50 3.89 -19.98
N ARG A 389 4.08 2.82 -19.31
CA ARG A 389 4.77 2.27 -18.14
C ARG A 389 6.22 1.93 -18.48
N LYS A 390 6.45 1.23 -19.60
CA LYS A 390 7.80 0.83 -20.04
C LYS A 390 8.70 2.04 -20.28
N ILE A 391 8.19 3.08 -20.95
CA ILE A 391 8.90 4.34 -21.17
C ILE A 391 9.35 4.96 -19.84
N VAL A 392 8.46 5.02 -18.85
CA VAL A 392 8.78 5.56 -17.52
C VAL A 392 9.79 4.67 -16.79
N SER A 393 9.65 3.35 -16.86
CA SER A 393 10.61 2.41 -16.26
C SER A 393 12.02 2.60 -16.85
N GLU A 394 12.15 2.74 -18.18
CA GLU A 394 13.44 2.99 -18.84
C GLU A 394 14.07 4.31 -18.37
N ARG A 395 13.29 5.39 -18.23
CA ARG A 395 13.79 6.67 -17.69
C ARG A 395 14.28 6.54 -16.25
N LEU A 396 13.54 5.83 -15.40
CA LEU A 396 13.93 5.63 -14.00
C LEU A 396 15.19 4.76 -13.88
N SER A 397 15.30 3.70 -14.69
CA SER A 397 16.50 2.87 -14.75
C SER A 397 17.71 3.68 -15.21
N LEU A 398 17.59 4.46 -16.29
CA LEU A 398 18.67 5.31 -16.76
C LEU A 398 19.10 6.34 -15.70
N ALA A 399 18.14 6.97 -15.03
CA ALA A 399 18.44 7.94 -13.96
C ALA A 399 19.15 7.30 -12.75
N MET A 400 18.88 6.02 -12.47
CA MET A 400 19.59 5.26 -11.45
C MET A 400 21.04 4.99 -11.89
N ASP A 401 21.23 4.49 -13.12
CA ASP A 401 22.54 4.21 -13.71
C ASP A 401 23.42 5.46 -13.77
N GLU A 402 22.87 6.59 -14.20
CA GLU A 402 23.57 7.88 -14.27
C GLU A 402 23.98 8.41 -12.90
N ALA A 403 23.12 8.22 -11.89
CA ALA A 403 23.37 8.75 -10.55
C ALA A 403 24.35 7.90 -9.72
N LEU A 404 24.41 6.59 -9.98
CA LEU A 404 25.11 5.63 -9.12
C LEU A 404 26.18 4.79 -9.85
N GLY A 405 26.08 4.64 -11.16
CA GLY A 405 26.87 3.70 -11.97
C GLY A 405 26.21 2.31 -12.04
N LYS A 406 26.23 1.70 -13.23
CA LYS A 406 25.59 0.40 -13.51
C LYS A 406 26.06 -0.71 -12.57
N ASP A 407 27.38 -0.85 -12.41
CA ASP A 407 27.96 -1.86 -11.52
C ASP A 407 27.38 -1.74 -10.10
N TRP A 408 27.27 -0.52 -9.57
CA TRP A 408 26.69 -0.31 -8.24
C TRP A 408 25.20 -0.65 -8.18
N VAL A 409 24.41 -0.27 -9.19
CA VAL A 409 22.98 -0.58 -9.27
C VAL A 409 22.74 -2.09 -9.19
N GLU A 410 23.61 -2.89 -9.81
CA GLU A 410 23.53 -4.34 -9.80
C GLU A 410 24.06 -4.97 -8.50
N THR A 411 25.05 -4.37 -7.83
CA THR A 411 25.78 -5.04 -6.75
C THR A 411 25.64 -4.43 -5.36
N TRP A 412 24.96 -3.28 -5.17
CA TRP A 412 24.96 -2.57 -3.88
C TRP A 412 24.49 -3.40 -2.67
N HIS A 413 23.65 -4.41 -2.91
CA HIS A 413 23.07 -5.27 -1.87
C HIS A 413 24.00 -6.42 -1.46
N ILE A 414 25.02 -6.73 -2.27
CA ILE A 414 25.93 -7.86 -2.05
C ILE A 414 26.82 -7.58 -0.83
N GLY A 415 26.87 -8.53 0.11
CA GLY A 415 27.72 -8.45 1.29
C GLY A 415 27.23 -7.50 2.39
N LEU A 416 26.03 -6.91 2.26
CA LEU A 416 25.43 -6.14 3.34
C LEU A 416 24.85 -7.09 4.42
N PRO A 417 25.21 -6.92 5.70
CA PRO A 417 24.68 -7.77 6.76
C PRO A 417 23.18 -7.49 6.97
N ASN A 418 22.42 -8.53 7.30
CA ASN A 418 21.06 -8.35 7.80
C ASN A 418 21.12 -7.61 9.14
N SER A 419 20.06 -6.88 9.50
CA SER A 419 19.98 -6.26 10.83
C SER A 419 20.23 -7.28 11.95
N ASN A 420 19.74 -8.50 11.81
CA ASN A 420 19.89 -9.53 12.85
C ASN A 420 21.34 -10.00 13.03
N ASP A 421 22.17 -9.88 12.00
CA ASP A 421 23.60 -10.25 12.04
C ASP A 421 24.48 -9.09 12.54
N SER A 422 23.94 -7.87 12.54
CA SER A 422 24.64 -6.69 13.03
C SER A 422 24.57 -6.63 14.56
N LYS A 423 25.74 -6.43 15.20
CA LYS A 423 25.88 -6.21 16.65
C LYS A 423 24.86 -5.22 17.25
N TYR A 424 24.51 -4.17 16.49
CA TYR A 424 23.58 -3.11 16.92
C TYR A 424 22.21 -3.15 16.24
N MET A 425 21.86 -4.26 15.60
CA MET A 425 20.61 -4.39 14.83
C MET A 425 20.43 -3.33 13.73
N THR A 426 21.53 -2.81 13.19
CA THR A 426 21.51 -1.73 12.20
C THR A 426 21.02 -2.25 10.85
N GLN A 427 20.05 -1.56 10.28
CA GLN A 427 19.44 -1.87 8.98
C GLN A 427 20.30 -1.33 7.82
N HIS A 428 21.51 -1.88 7.64
CA HIS A 428 22.47 -1.42 6.64
C HIS A 428 21.88 -1.38 5.22
N GLY A 429 21.18 -2.45 4.82
CA GLY A 429 20.49 -2.52 3.53
C GLY A 429 19.50 -1.36 3.31
N ASN A 430 18.69 -1.06 4.32
CA ASN A 430 17.70 0.03 4.25
C ASN A 430 18.38 1.40 4.13
N ILE A 431 19.48 1.63 4.86
CA ILE A 431 20.27 2.88 4.78
C ILE A 431 20.87 3.08 3.38
N VAL A 432 21.51 2.05 2.82
CA VAL A 432 22.11 2.11 1.48
C VAL A 432 21.04 2.28 0.41
N TRP A 433 19.93 1.56 0.53
CA TRP A 433 18.78 1.71 -0.36
C TRP A 433 18.24 3.15 -0.37
N LEU A 434 18.04 3.74 0.81
CA LEU A 434 17.58 5.13 0.91
C LEU A 434 18.58 6.11 0.31
N HIS A 435 19.88 5.91 0.54
CA HIS A 435 20.90 6.71 -0.12
C HIS A 435 20.77 6.63 -1.65
N ASN A 436 20.59 5.43 -2.21
CA ASN A 436 20.45 5.21 -3.64
C ASN A 436 19.24 5.95 -4.21
N ILE A 437 18.06 5.84 -3.60
CA ILE A 437 16.84 6.52 -4.09
C ILE A 437 16.86 8.03 -3.86
N ILE A 438 17.61 8.53 -2.88
CA ILE A 438 17.87 9.98 -2.73
C ILE A 438 18.65 10.49 -3.95
N LYS A 439 19.73 9.80 -4.32
CA LYS A 439 20.58 10.19 -5.46
C LYS A 439 19.83 10.07 -6.78
N ALA A 440 19.19 8.93 -7.02
CA ALA A 440 18.50 8.66 -8.27
C ALA A 440 17.21 9.47 -8.41
N PHE A 441 16.37 9.52 -7.38
CA PHE A 441 15.00 10.05 -7.50
C PHE A 441 14.72 11.27 -6.61
N GLY A 442 15.69 11.80 -5.87
CA GLY A 442 15.51 12.99 -5.04
C GLY A 442 14.60 12.78 -3.83
N LEU A 443 14.49 11.55 -3.32
CA LEU A 443 13.55 11.15 -2.25
C LEU A 443 14.08 11.45 -0.83
N LEU A 444 14.67 12.63 -0.62
CA LEU A 444 15.23 13.02 0.70
C LEU A 444 14.16 13.14 1.78
N ASP A 445 13.04 13.82 1.51
CA ASP A 445 12.00 14.00 2.53
C ASP A 445 11.31 12.69 2.88
N TYR A 446 11.19 11.78 1.91
CA TYR A 446 10.76 10.41 2.16
C TYR A 446 11.75 9.67 3.08
N ALA A 447 13.05 9.73 2.77
CA ALA A 447 14.07 9.04 3.57
C ALA A 447 14.13 9.57 5.02
N LYS A 448 13.97 10.88 5.23
CA LYS A 448 13.89 11.47 6.57
C LYS A 448 12.74 10.88 7.38
N GLU A 449 11.55 10.74 6.80
CA GLU A 449 10.38 10.16 7.49
C GLU A 449 10.56 8.67 7.86
N ARG A 450 11.58 7.99 7.32
CA ARG A 450 11.86 6.58 7.60
C ARG A 450 12.98 6.32 8.60
N HIS A 451 13.84 7.30 8.86
CA HIS A 451 15.01 7.14 9.73
C HIS A 451 15.09 8.20 10.84
N TYR A 452 14.00 8.92 11.12
CA TYR A 452 13.86 9.76 12.32
C TYR A 452 12.95 9.14 13.36
#